data_AF-A0A485AF28-F1
#
_entry.id   AF-A0A485AF28-F1
#
_cell.length_a   1.000
_cell.length_b   1.000
_cell.length_c   1.000
_cell.angle_alpha   90.00
_cell.angle_beta   90.00
_cell.angle_gamma   90.00
#
_symmetry.space_group_name_H-M   'P 1'
#
loop_
_entity.id
_entity.type
_entity.pdbx_description
1 polymer ?
#
loop_
_entity_poly.entity_id
_entity_poly.type
_entity_poly.pdbx_seq_one_letter_code
_entity_poly.pdbx_strand_id
1 'polypeptide(L)'
;MPGLGATPFGYKIAEPIRGWKVLPTRAGLVPFTLHKPMLEQFQVLSGVSVPSTITAEDGTLFRESLLFTHRGLSGPAVLQISSYWQAGEFVSINLLPDVDLADFLDVQRAEHPNQSLKKHPGDATAKTSGRVPAAAWAKSQTSCSNSSTYVSSKRWSIR
;
A
#
# COMPACT_ATOMS: atom_id res chain seq x y z
N MET A 1 -13.97 -6.51 -17.67
CA MET A 1 -14.22 -7.83 -17.06
C MET A 1 -14.93 -8.72 -18.09
N PRO A 2 -14.19 -9.51 -18.88
CA PRO A 2 -14.75 -10.24 -20.04
C PRO A 2 -15.90 -11.20 -19.66
N GLY A 3 -15.85 -11.78 -18.46
CA GLY A 3 -16.90 -12.68 -17.96
C GLY A 3 -18.25 -12.02 -17.66
N LEU A 4 -18.32 -10.68 -17.57
CA LEU A 4 -19.57 -9.92 -17.40
C LEU A 4 -20.08 -9.32 -18.72
N GLY A 5 -19.57 -9.79 -19.87
CA GLY A 5 -19.98 -9.29 -21.19
C GLY A 5 -19.29 -8.00 -21.63
N ALA A 6 -18.28 -7.51 -20.91
CA ALA A 6 -17.47 -6.39 -21.37
C ALA A 6 -16.62 -6.82 -22.57
N THR A 7 -16.84 -6.21 -23.74
CA THR A 7 -16.13 -6.50 -25.00
C THR A 7 -15.49 -5.23 -25.57
N PRO A 8 -14.44 -5.34 -26.41
CA PRO A 8 -13.82 -4.18 -27.05
C PRO A 8 -14.63 -3.62 -28.23
N PHE A 9 -15.92 -3.96 -28.35
CA PHE A 9 -16.75 -3.62 -29.51
C PHE A 9 -16.82 -2.10 -29.78
N GLY A 10 -16.91 -1.28 -28.73
CA GLY A 10 -16.90 0.18 -28.87
C GLY A 10 -15.62 0.73 -29.51
N TYR A 11 -14.46 0.16 -29.19
CA TYR A 11 -13.20 0.55 -29.81
C TYR A 11 -13.16 0.19 -31.30
N LYS A 12 -13.66 -1.01 -31.66
CA LYS A 12 -13.75 -1.46 -33.06
C LYS A 12 -14.64 -0.57 -33.93
N ILE A 13 -15.70 0.00 -33.36
CA ILE A 13 -16.55 0.98 -34.07
C ILE A 13 -15.83 2.32 -34.26
N ALA A 14 -15.01 2.73 -33.29
CA ALA A 14 -14.30 3.99 -33.32
C ALA A 14 -13.09 4.00 -34.28
N GLU A 15 -12.41 2.86 -34.44
CA GLU A 15 -11.22 2.70 -35.30
C GLU A 15 -11.39 3.21 -36.75
N PRO A 16 -12.47 2.89 -37.49
CA PRO A 16 -12.67 3.37 -38.87
C PRO A 16 -13.15 4.82 -38.98
N ILE A 17 -13.55 5.47 -37.87
CA ILE A 17 -14.04 6.85 -37.91
C ILE A 17 -12.86 7.79 -38.08
N ARG A 18 -12.74 8.37 -39.27
CA ARG A 18 -11.68 9.32 -39.62
C ARG A 18 -11.65 10.49 -38.63
N GLY A 19 -10.52 10.66 -37.95
CA GLY A 19 -10.29 11.73 -36.99
C GLY A 19 -10.40 11.32 -35.52
N TRP A 20 -10.81 10.09 -35.22
CA TRP A 20 -10.85 9.58 -33.84
C TRP A 20 -9.58 8.75 -33.56
N LYS A 21 -8.90 9.06 -32.46
CA LYS A 21 -7.74 8.31 -31.98
C LYS A 21 -8.11 7.56 -30.71
N VAL A 22 -8.16 6.23 -30.78
CA VAL A 22 -8.29 5.38 -29.60
C VAL A 22 -6.95 5.37 -28.86
N LEU A 23 -6.96 5.77 -27.59
CA LEU A 23 -5.77 5.75 -26.73
C LEU A 23 -5.52 4.33 -26.19
N PRO A 24 -4.27 3.97 -25.85
CA PRO A 24 -3.97 2.68 -25.24
C PRO A 24 -4.81 2.42 -23.99
N THR A 25 -5.55 1.31 -24.00
CA THR A 25 -6.43 0.94 -22.88
C THR A 25 -5.67 0.12 -21.86
N ARG A 26 -5.84 0.44 -20.58
CA ARG A 26 -5.29 -0.33 -19.46
C ARG A 26 -6.33 -0.49 -18.37
N ALA A 27 -6.12 -1.46 -17.50
CA ALA A 27 -6.98 -1.64 -16.33
C ALA A 27 -6.71 -0.53 -15.32
N GLY A 28 -7.78 0.11 -14.83
CA GLY A 28 -7.74 1.08 -13.73
C GLY A 28 -8.68 0.63 -12.62
N LEU A 29 -8.46 1.16 -11.41
CA LEU A 29 -9.16 0.72 -10.19
C LEU A 29 -8.98 -0.78 -9.94
N VAL A 30 -7.75 -1.26 -10.04
CA VAL A 30 -7.39 -2.66 -9.83
C VAL A 30 -6.51 -2.85 -8.61
N PRO A 31 -6.61 -3.99 -7.92
CA PRO A 31 -5.71 -4.31 -6.81
C PRO A 31 -4.29 -4.55 -7.33
N PHE A 32 -3.31 -4.36 -6.45
CA PHE A 32 -1.92 -4.68 -6.72
C PHE A 32 -1.58 -6.10 -6.29
N THR A 33 -0.84 -6.79 -7.14
CA THR A 33 -0.33 -8.14 -6.84
C THR A 33 1.10 -8.00 -6.36
N LEU A 34 1.45 -8.61 -5.23
CA LEU A 34 2.81 -8.53 -4.68
C LEU A 34 3.64 -9.73 -5.11
N HIS A 35 4.94 -9.52 -5.25
CA HIS A 35 5.89 -10.60 -5.54
C HIS A 35 6.08 -11.55 -4.35
N LYS A 36 6.44 -12.82 -4.61
CA LYS A 36 6.45 -13.91 -3.60
C LYS A 36 7.14 -13.58 -2.27
N PRO A 37 8.39 -13.05 -2.24
CA PRO A 37 9.09 -12.80 -0.97
C PRO A 37 8.36 -11.79 -0.09
N MET A 38 7.68 -10.83 -0.73
CA MET A 38 6.93 -9.79 -0.06
C MET A 38 5.55 -10.30 0.36
N LEU A 39 4.92 -11.12 -0.48
CA LEU A 39 3.64 -11.75 -0.18
C LEU A 39 3.72 -12.66 1.05
N GLU A 40 4.81 -13.41 1.22
CA GLU A 40 5.04 -14.27 2.39
C GLU A 40 5.06 -13.49 3.71
N GLN A 41 5.52 -12.24 3.68
CA GLN A 41 5.56 -11.36 4.85
C GLN A 41 4.20 -10.71 5.12
N PHE A 42 3.42 -10.39 4.08
CA PHE A 42 2.15 -9.66 4.21
C PHE A 42 0.91 -10.56 4.24
N GLN A 43 1.01 -11.83 3.84
CA GLN A 43 -0.13 -12.76 3.88
C GLN A 43 -0.68 -12.93 5.31
N VAL A 44 0.17 -12.78 6.34
CA VAL A 44 -0.25 -12.84 7.76
C VAL A 44 -1.10 -11.64 8.17
N LEU A 45 -1.08 -10.56 7.38
CA LEU A 45 -1.92 -9.38 7.54
C LEU A 45 -3.18 -9.43 6.66
N SER A 46 -3.43 -10.51 5.92
CA SER A 46 -4.61 -10.61 5.06
C SER A 46 -5.90 -10.32 5.86
N GLY A 47 -6.74 -9.43 5.34
CA GLY A 47 -7.96 -8.97 6.00
C GLY A 47 -7.77 -7.74 6.90
N VAL A 48 -6.54 -7.31 7.18
CA VAL A 48 -6.26 -6.08 7.93
C VAL A 48 -6.39 -4.86 7.01
N SER A 49 -7.16 -3.88 7.48
CA SER A 49 -7.32 -2.56 6.83
C SER A 49 -6.70 -1.48 7.72
N VAL A 50 -5.92 -0.58 7.13
CA VAL A 50 -5.28 0.53 7.84
C VAL A 50 -5.40 1.84 7.06
N PRO A 51 -5.62 2.98 7.73
CA PRO A 51 -5.48 4.29 7.11
C PRO A 51 -4.06 4.45 6.59
N SER A 52 -3.93 4.90 5.35
CA SER A 52 -2.64 5.03 4.70
C SER A 52 -2.62 6.23 3.77
N THR A 53 -1.43 6.66 3.40
CA THR A 53 -1.22 7.56 2.28
C THR A 53 -0.39 6.85 1.24
N ILE A 54 -0.83 6.89 -0.01
CA ILE A 54 -0.17 6.25 -1.13
C ILE A 54 0.18 7.30 -2.17
N THR A 55 1.42 7.26 -2.66
CA THR A 55 1.96 8.25 -3.60
C THR A 55 2.54 7.53 -4.82
N ALA A 56 2.11 7.93 -6.01
CA ALA A 56 2.66 7.48 -7.29
C ALA A 56 3.95 8.24 -7.63
N GLU A 57 4.68 7.75 -8.63
CA GLU A 57 5.94 8.35 -9.08
C GLU A 57 5.76 9.75 -9.70
N ASP A 58 4.58 10.04 -10.26
CA ASP A 58 4.20 11.36 -10.76
C ASP A 58 3.84 12.37 -9.67
N GLY A 59 3.88 11.97 -8.39
CA GLY A 59 3.54 12.79 -7.23
C GLY A 59 2.06 12.76 -6.84
N THR A 60 1.20 12.05 -7.58
CA THR A 60 -0.21 11.88 -7.22
C THR A 60 -0.32 11.17 -5.87
N LEU A 61 -1.11 11.73 -4.96
CA LEU A 61 -1.23 11.25 -3.58
C LEU A 61 -2.70 11.02 -3.22
N PHE A 62 -2.97 9.85 -2.63
CA PHE A 62 -4.27 9.51 -2.06
C PHE A 62 -4.12 9.12 -0.60
N ARG A 63 -4.97 9.68 0.27
CA ARG A 63 -5.01 9.38 1.69
C ARG A 63 -6.31 8.64 2.01
N GLU A 64 -6.21 7.33 2.07
CA GLU A 64 -7.35 6.43 2.22
C GLU A 64 -6.95 5.11 2.89
N SER A 65 -7.92 4.26 3.17
CA SER A 65 -7.65 2.93 3.70
C SER A 65 -6.99 1.99 2.67
N LEU A 66 -5.96 1.28 3.11
CA LEU A 66 -5.32 0.17 2.40
C LEU A 66 -5.73 -1.15 3.07
N LEU A 67 -6.06 -2.14 2.24
CA LEU A 67 -6.41 -3.48 2.65
C LEU A 67 -5.32 -4.48 2.22
N PHE A 68 -4.81 -5.25 3.17
CA PHE A 68 -3.95 -6.39 2.86
C PHE A 68 -4.79 -7.61 2.45
N THR A 69 -4.36 -8.31 1.41
CA THR A 69 -5.03 -9.50 0.88
C THR A 69 -4.05 -10.65 0.67
N HIS A 70 -4.56 -11.87 0.50
CA HIS A 70 -3.74 -13.05 0.20
C HIS A 70 -2.93 -12.97 -1.11
N ARG A 71 -3.26 -12.04 -2.01
CA ARG A 71 -2.58 -11.87 -3.30
C ARG A 71 -1.79 -10.58 -3.41
N GLY A 72 -1.93 -9.67 -2.45
CA GLY A 72 -1.27 -8.37 -2.47
C GLY A 72 -2.07 -7.30 -1.75
N LEU A 73 -2.20 -6.12 -2.36
CA LEU A 73 -2.79 -4.93 -1.75
C LEU A 73 -4.07 -4.51 -2.47
N SER A 74 -5.04 -4.01 -1.71
CA SER A 74 -6.33 -3.52 -2.19
C SER A 74 -6.80 -2.36 -1.30
N GLY A 75 -8.09 -2.04 -1.36
CA GLY A 75 -8.71 -0.94 -0.62
C GLY A 75 -8.74 0.36 -1.43
N PRO A 76 -9.53 1.35 -0.99
CA PRO A 76 -9.75 2.58 -1.76
C PRO A 76 -8.45 3.28 -2.17
N ALA A 77 -7.44 3.33 -1.30
CA ALA A 77 -6.16 3.97 -1.61
C ALA A 77 -5.45 3.30 -2.81
N VAL A 78 -5.41 1.96 -2.83
CA VAL A 78 -4.76 1.17 -3.89
C VAL A 78 -5.55 1.25 -5.19
N LEU A 79 -6.87 1.16 -5.13
CA LEU A 79 -7.70 1.25 -6.32
C LEU A 79 -7.52 2.62 -6.99
N GLN A 80 -7.56 3.71 -6.23
CA GLN A 80 -7.39 5.06 -6.79
C GLN A 80 -6.00 5.24 -7.43
N ILE A 81 -4.93 4.88 -6.72
CA ILE A 81 -3.57 5.06 -7.24
C ILE A 81 -3.25 4.18 -8.45
N SER A 82 -3.93 3.02 -8.59
CA SER A 82 -3.71 2.11 -9.72
C SER A 82 -4.00 2.75 -11.09
N SER A 83 -4.83 3.80 -11.12
CA SER A 83 -5.13 4.56 -12.33
C SER A 83 -4.00 5.51 -12.77
N TYR A 84 -3.07 5.82 -11.87
CA TYR A 84 -1.93 6.72 -12.11
C TYR A 84 -0.65 5.92 -12.33
N TRP A 85 -0.43 4.87 -11.54
CA TRP A 85 0.70 3.97 -11.65
C TRP A 85 0.83 3.28 -13.02
N GLN A 86 2.04 3.20 -13.57
CA GLN A 86 2.40 2.38 -14.75
C GLN A 86 3.23 1.17 -14.36
N ALA A 87 3.19 0.12 -15.19
CA ALA A 87 4.03 -1.06 -15.00
C ALA A 87 5.52 -0.67 -14.96
N GLY A 88 6.21 -1.05 -13.89
CA GLY A 88 7.61 -0.72 -13.65
C GLY A 88 7.84 0.53 -12.79
N GLU A 89 6.82 1.36 -12.58
CA GLU A 89 6.89 2.50 -11.67
C GLU A 89 6.83 2.08 -10.22
N PHE A 90 7.38 2.93 -9.36
CA PHE A 90 7.31 2.74 -7.92
C PHE A 90 6.12 3.46 -7.32
N VAL A 91 5.53 2.84 -6.30
CA VAL A 91 4.52 3.46 -5.44
C VAL A 91 5.08 3.55 -4.03
N SER A 92 4.88 4.66 -3.33
CA SER A 92 5.27 4.83 -1.93
C SER A 92 4.04 4.72 -1.04
N ILE A 93 4.14 3.97 0.05
CA ILE A 93 3.02 3.76 0.99
C ILE A 93 3.48 4.18 2.39
N ASN A 94 2.80 5.17 2.95
CA ASN A 94 2.90 5.55 4.36
C ASN A 94 1.72 4.93 5.14
N LEU A 95 2.03 3.99 6.03
CA LEU A 95 1.03 3.30 6.87
C LEU A 95 0.70 4.05 8.18
N LEU A 96 1.40 5.14 8.46
CA LEU A 96 1.21 6.00 9.63
C LEU A 96 1.16 7.47 9.19
N PRO A 97 0.11 7.87 8.44
CA PRO A 97 0.02 9.24 7.93
C PRO A 97 -0.19 10.30 9.02
N ASP A 98 -0.58 9.88 10.23
CA ASP A 98 -0.93 10.76 11.35
C ASP A 98 0.08 10.75 12.50
N VAL A 99 1.16 9.97 12.36
CA VAL A 99 2.14 9.78 13.43
C VAL A 99 3.52 10.10 12.89
N ASP A 100 4.16 11.10 13.50
CA ASP A 100 5.61 11.24 13.35
C ASP A 100 6.27 10.14 14.17
N LEU A 101 6.83 9.16 13.46
CA LEU A 101 7.44 7.99 14.08
C LEU A 101 8.70 8.37 14.87
N ALA A 102 9.43 9.42 14.49
CA ALA A 102 10.64 9.82 15.20
C ALA A 102 10.29 10.39 16.57
N ASP A 103 9.38 11.37 16.59
CA ASP A 103 8.89 11.96 17.83
C ASP A 103 8.23 10.91 18.74
N PHE A 104 7.42 10.01 18.16
CA PHE A 104 6.80 8.92 18.92
C PHE A 104 7.84 8.01 19.56
N LEU A 105 8.90 7.61 18.83
CA LEU A 105 9.94 6.74 19.36
C LEU A 105 10.81 7.44 20.41
N ASP A 106 11.05 8.74 20.29
CA ASP A 106 11.84 9.48 21.26
C ASP A 106 11.09 9.67 22.58
N VAL A 107 9.78 9.95 22.53
CA VAL A 107 8.92 9.95 23.72
C VAL A 107 8.93 8.57 24.40
N GLN A 108 8.75 7.49 23.62
CA GLN A 108 8.74 6.13 24.16
C GLN A 108 10.08 5.72 24.75
N ARG A 109 11.21 6.13 24.16
CA ARG A 109 12.56 5.85 24.68
C ARG A 109 12.81 6.59 25.99
N ALA A 110 12.30 7.81 26.13
CA ALA A 110 12.41 8.59 27.36
C ALA A 110 11.55 8.02 28.49
N GLU A 111 10.32 7.59 28.20
CA GLU A 111 9.38 7.05 29.19
C GLU A 111 9.70 5.60 29.59
N HIS A 112 10.27 4.80 28.69
CA HIS A 112 10.50 3.37 28.89
C HIS A 112 11.91 2.90 28.44
N PRO A 113 13.00 3.39 29.06
CA PRO A 113 14.38 3.22 28.57
C PRO A 113 14.90 1.78 28.51
N ASN A 114 14.37 0.87 29.34
CA ASN A 114 14.77 -0.55 29.39
C ASN A 114 13.82 -1.48 28.63
N GLN A 115 12.89 -0.93 27.85
CA GLN A 115 11.88 -1.70 27.14
C GLN A 115 12.35 -2.01 25.73
N SER A 116 12.31 -3.29 25.35
CA SER A 116 12.65 -3.71 23.98
C SER A 116 11.56 -3.25 23.01
N LEU A 117 11.95 -2.75 21.84
CA LEU A 117 11.05 -2.33 20.75
C LEU A 117 10.00 -3.40 20.39
N LYS A 118 10.30 -4.68 20.60
CA LYS A 118 9.39 -5.80 20.37
C LYS A 118 8.18 -5.83 21.32
N LYS A 119 8.26 -5.16 22.47
CA LYS A 119 7.24 -5.15 23.52
C LYS A 119 6.31 -3.94 23.47
N HIS A 120 6.49 -2.99 22.55
CA HIS A 120 5.56 -1.87 22.45
C HIS A 120 4.16 -2.38 22.04
N PRO A 121 3.14 -2.22 22.91
CA PRO A 121 1.76 -2.36 22.47
C PRO A 121 1.51 -1.23 21.45
N GLY A 122 0.84 -1.54 20.35
CA GLY A 122 0.54 -0.58 19.29
C GLY A 122 -0.50 0.47 19.72
N ASP A 123 -0.23 1.24 20.77
CA ASP A 123 -1.14 2.28 21.26
C ASP A 123 -1.24 3.47 20.30
N ALA A 124 -0.27 3.65 19.40
CA ALA A 124 -0.40 4.57 18.26
C ALA A 124 -1.44 4.09 17.21
N THR A 125 -1.80 2.79 17.20
CA THR A 125 -2.80 2.21 16.29
C THR A 125 -4.18 2.03 16.92
N ALA A 126 -4.32 2.25 18.23
CA ALA A 126 -5.51 1.88 19.00
C ALA A 126 -6.73 2.81 18.81
N LYS A 127 -6.60 3.94 18.12
CA LYS A 127 -7.75 4.82 17.83
C LYS A 127 -8.45 4.56 16.50
N THR A 128 -7.90 3.68 15.64
CA THR A 128 -8.55 3.35 14.37
C THR A 128 -9.19 1.97 14.48
N SER A 129 -10.52 1.95 14.36
CA SER A 129 -11.37 0.76 14.29
C SER A 129 -10.84 -0.27 13.29
N GLY A 130 -10.18 -1.31 13.79
CA GLY A 130 -9.63 -2.40 13.00
C GLY A 130 -8.39 -2.95 13.68
N ARG A 131 -8.56 -3.96 14.53
CA ARG A 131 -7.53 -4.57 15.37
C ARG A 131 -6.37 -5.08 14.49
N VAL A 132 -5.34 -4.27 14.29
CA VAL A 132 -4.05 -4.73 13.72
C VAL A 132 -3.38 -5.54 14.84
N PRO A 133 -3.06 -6.83 14.65
CA PRO A 133 -2.26 -7.54 15.65
C PRO A 133 -0.89 -6.88 15.72
N ALA A 134 -0.58 -6.22 16.86
CA ALA A 134 0.70 -5.56 17.10
C ALA A 134 1.91 -6.47 16.79
N ALA A 135 1.74 -7.79 17.00
CA ALA A 135 2.74 -8.81 16.68
C ALA A 135 3.04 -8.96 15.18
N ALA A 136 2.08 -8.73 14.29
CA ALA A 136 2.27 -8.84 12.85
C ALA A 136 2.91 -7.56 12.27
N TRP A 137 2.60 -6.40 12.86
CA TRP A 137 3.23 -5.12 12.56
C TRP A 137 4.71 -5.09 12.98
N ALA A 138 5.02 -5.54 14.21
CA ALA A 138 6.39 -5.63 14.73
C ALA A 138 7.29 -6.63 13.98
N LYS A 139 6.72 -7.74 13.46
CA LYS A 139 7.46 -8.69 12.62
C LYS A 139 7.89 -8.09 11.28
N SER A 140 7.07 -7.22 10.68
CA SER A 140 7.44 -6.51 9.44
C SER A 140 8.60 -5.53 9.63
N GLN A 141 8.79 -5.02 10.84
CA GLN A 141 9.89 -4.12 11.20
C GLN A 141 11.17 -4.85 11.60
N THR A 142 11.06 -6.06 12.19
CA THR A 142 12.23 -6.83 12.68
C THR A 142 13.10 -7.40 11.56
N SER A 143 12.60 -7.48 10.31
CA SER A 143 13.44 -7.86 9.15
C SER A 143 14.36 -6.73 8.66
N CYS A 144 14.23 -5.52 9.21
CA CYS A 144 15.06 -4.35 8.89
C CYS A 144 15.97 -4.00 10.08
N SER A 145 16.87 -4.90 10.47
CA SER A 145 17.97 -4.54 11.39
C SER A 145 19.32 -4.89 10.78
N ASN A 146 19.83 -3.97 9.96
CA ASN A 146 21.25 -3.61 9.86
C ASN A 146 21.45 -2.52 8.79
N SER A 147 20.91 -1.32 9.03
CA SER A 147 21.41 -0.07 8.46
C SER A 147 20.60 1.10 9.05
N SER A 148 21.29 2.15 9.49
CA SER A 148 20.80 3.30 10.28
C SER A 148 19.91 4.28 9.48
N THR A 149 19.11 3.78 8.56
CA THR A 149 18.18 4.54 7.72
C THR A 149 17.05 3.57 7.38
N TYR A 150 15.79 3.89 7.73
CA TYR A 150 14.52 3.17 7.48
C TYR A 150 13.73 3.09 8.80
N VAL A 151 12.50 3.57 8.94
CA VAL A 151 11.28 3.24 8.18
C VAL A 151 10.39 4.48 8.13
N SER A 152 10.35 5.21 7.02
CA SER A 152 9.36 6.31 6.83
C SER A 152 8.70 6.29 5.45
N SER A 153 9.33 5.67 4.46
CA SER A 153 8.72 5.42 3.17
C SER A 153 9.35 4.17 2.56
N LYS A 154 8.64 3.03 2.57
CA LYS A 154 9.04 1.95 1.66
C LYS A 154 8.63 2.38 0.26
N ARG A 155 9.59 2.42 -0.66
CA ARG A 155 9.38 2.61 -2.10
C ARG A 155 9.14 1.22 -2.68
N TRP A 156 7.92 0.96 -3.14
CA TRP A 156 7.49 -0.38 -3.57
C TRP A 156 7.67 -0.51 -5.07
N SER A 157 8.49 -1.46 -5.51
CA SER A 157 8.52 -1.89 -6.91
C SER A 157 7.46 -2.96 -7.08
N ILE A 158 6.37 -2.61 -7.76
CA ILE A 158 5.39 -3.60 -8.20
C ILE A 158 5.86 -4.02 -9.59
N ARG A 159 6.60 -5.14 -9.66
CA ARG A 159 6.93 -5.79 -10.94
C ARG A 159 6.01 -6.98 -11.16
#